data_AF-A0A8T4A6J2-F1
#
_entry.id   AF-A0A8T4A6J2-F1
#
_cell.length_a   1.000
_cell.length_b   1.000
_cell.length_c   1.000
_cell.angle_alpha   90.00
_cell.angle_beta   90.00
_cell.angle_gamma   90.00
#
_symmetry.space_group_name_H-M   'P 1'
#
loop_
_entity.id
_entity.type
_entity.pdbx_description
1 polymer ?
#
loop_
_entity_poly.entity_id
_entity_poly.type
_entity_poly.pdbx_seq_one_letter_code
_entity_poly.pdbx_strand_id
1 'polypeptide(L)'
;WENEKFVLNNVYAWNPRKDTLESTSNQSVLKQKIAKLKGISMKELNEELERRENILKWMVSNSITELKKAARVFNEYYTNPQELLKRI
;
A
#
# COMPACT_ATOMS: atom_id res chain seq x y z
N TRP A 1 21.73 -28.10 -12.81
CA TRP A 1 20.39 -28.05 -12.17
C TRP A 1 20.47 -27.66 -10.69
N GLU A 2 21.62 -27.82 -10.02
CA GLU A 2 21.87 -27.18 -8.72
C GLU A 2 22.40 -25.75 -8.94
N ASN A 3 21.88 -24.78 -8.19
CA ASN A 3 22.30 -23.37 -8.07
C ASN A 3 21.45 -22.26 -8.73
N GLU A 4 20.14 -22.46 -8.93
CA GLU A 4 19.24 -21.28 -9.01
C GLU A 4 18.85 -20.84 -7.59
N LYS A 5 19.56 -19.85 -7.07
CA LYS A 5 19.22 -19.20 -5.80
C LYS A 5 18.18 -18.11 -6.07
N PHE A 6 16.92 -18.39 -5.75
CA PHE A 6 15.87 -17.37 -5.79
C PHE A 6 16.17 -16.28 -4.76
N VAL A 7 16.29 -15.04 -5.23
CA VAL A 7 16.43 -13.87 -4.36
C VAL A 7 15.04 -13.28 -4.13
N LEU A 8 14.53 -13.44 -2.92
CA LEU A 8 13.25 -12.84 -2.50
C LEU A 8 13.47 -11.40 -2.03
N ASN A 9 12.64 -10.47 -2.50
CA ASN A 9 12.63 -9.07 -2.06
C ASN A 9 11.62 -8.88 -0.92
N ASN A 10 11.91 -9.47 0.25
CA ASN A 10 11.07 -9.31 1.43
C ASN A 10 11.18 -7.86 1.92
N VAL A 11 10.10 -7.09 1.77
CA VAL A 11 10.04 -5.66 2.13
C VAL A 11 9.47 -5.42 3.52
N TYR A 12 8.66 -6.36 4.02
CA TYR A 12 8.13 -6.38 5.38
C TYR A 12 8.37 -7.74 6.02
N ALA A 13 8.50 -7.76 7.35
CA ALA A 13 8.59 -8.95 8.17
C ALA A 13 7.68 -8.82 9.39
N TRP A 14 7.06 -9.92 9.82
CA TRP A 14 6.27 -9.93 11.05
C TRP A 14 7.18 -10.14 12.25
N ASN A 15 7.02 -9.29 13.27
CA ASN A 15 7.64 -9.44 14.57
C ASN A 15 6.64 -10.13 15.52
N PRO A 16 6.79 -11.45 15.79
CA PRO A 16 5.83 -12.19 16.61
C PRO A 16 5.77 -11.72 18.06
N ARG A 17 6.87 -11.17 18.58
CA ARG A 17 6.94 -10.74 19.98
C ARG A 17 6.10 -9.49 20.23
N LYS A 18 6.03 -8.60 19.24
CA LYS A 18 5.30 -7.33 19.33
C LYS A 18 3.95 -7.37 18.63
N ASP A 19 3.69 -8.42 17.86
CA ASP A 19 2.59 -8.52 16.92
C ASP A 19 2.53 -7.33 15.95
N THR A 20 3.68 -7.01 15.34
CA THR A 20 3.81 -5.86 14.43
C THR A 20 4.40 -6.27 13.08
N LEU A 21 3.92 -5.64 12.01
CA LEU A 21 4.54 -5.70 10.70
C LEU A 21 5.63 -4.63 10.60
N GLU A 22 6.91 -5.03 10.55
CA GLU A 22 8.06 -4.13 10.49
C GLU A 22 8.61 -4.05 9.07
N SER A 23 8.97 -2.85 8.59
CA SER A 23 9.65 -2.71 7.30
C SER A 23 11.09 -3.19 7.41
N THR A 24 11.52 -3.95 6.41
CA THR A 24 12.93 -4.35 6.28
C THR A 24 13.77 -3.20 5.71
N SER A 25 15.09 -3.35 5.72
CA SER A 25 16.01 -2.44 5.02
C SER A 25 15.98 -2.58 3.48
N ASN A 26 15.25 -3.58 2.95
CA ASN A 26 15.21 -3.84 1.52
C ASN A 26 14.33 -2.82 0.80
N GLN A 27 14.86 -2.20 -0.25
CA GLN A 27 14.04 -1.40 -1.15
C GLN A 27 13.08 -2.29 -1.93
N SER A 28 11.85 -1.82 -2.15
CA SER A 28 10.87 -2.55 -2.94
C SER A 28 11.17 -2.46 -4.43
N VAL A 29 11.58 -3.58 -5.02
CA VAL A 29 11.74 -3.73 -6.47
C VAL A 29 10.40 -3.53 -7.18
N LEU A 30 9.30 -3.96 -6.55
CA LEU A 30 7.95 -3.79 -7.07
C LEU A 30 7.56 -2.29 -7.17
N LYS A 31 7.88 -1.48 -6.16
CA LYS A 31 7.65 -0.03 -6.22
C LYS A 31 8.38 0.60 -7.41
N GLN A 32 9.65 0.27 -7.61
CA GLN A 32 10.43 0.77 -8.75
C GLN A 32 9.81 0.37 -10.09
N LYS A 33 9.34 -0.88 -10.21
CA LYS A 33 8.65 -1.37 -11.42
C LYS A 33 7.35 -0.60 -11.69
N ILE A 34 6.54 -0.34 -10.65
CA ILE A 34 5.29 0.42 -10.77
C ILE A 34 5.57 1.87 -11.17
N ALA A 35 6.54 2.53 -10.53
CA ALA A 35 6.94 3.89 -10.86
C ALA A 35 7.35 4.00 -12.34
N LYS A 36 8.18 3.07 -12.82
CA LYS A 36 8.59 3.00 -14.23
C LYS A 36 7.41 2.78 -15.17
N LEU A 37 6.52 1.83 -14.86
CA LEU A 37 5.34 1.54 -15.69
C LEU A 37 4.37 2.72 -15.77
N LYS A 38 4.27 3.52 -14.71
CA LYS A 38 3.40 4.70 -14.65
C LYS A 38 4.08 5.98 -15.13
N GLY A 39 5.39 5.97 -15.37
CA GLY A 39 6.16 7.15 -15.73
C GLY A 39 6.24 8.21 -14.62
N ILE A 40 6.16 7.81 -13.35
CA ILE A 40 6.20 8.71 -12.18
C ILE A 40 7.48 8.51 -11.38
N SER A 41 7.86 9.52 -10.60
CA SER A 41 8.97 9.45 -9.66
C SER A 41 8.65 8.55 -8.46
N MET A 42 9.70 8.09 -7.78
CA MET A 42 9.53 7.36 -6.51
C MET A 42 8.88 8.22 -5.42
N LYS A 43 9.05 9.54 -5.47
CA LYS A 43 8.40 10.48 -4.55
C LYS A 43 6.89 10.45 -4.75
N GLU A 44 6.42 10.66 -5.99
CA GLU A 44 4.99 10.61 -6.34
C GLU A 44 4.36 9.25 -6.02
N LEU A 45 5.09 8.15 -6.26
CA LEU A 45 4.61 6.82 -5.88
C LEU A 45 4.44 6.68 -4.36
N ASN A 46 5.38 7.18 -3.57
CA ASN A 46 5.29 7.11 -2.11
C ASN A 46 4.17 8.00 -1.57
N GLU A 47 3.96 9.19 -2.15
CA GLU A 47 2.82 10.06 -1.81
C GLU A 47 1.47 9.37 -2.10
N GLU A 48 1.36 8.65 -3.22
CA GLU A 48 0.17 7.85 -3.54
C GLU A 48 -0.03 6.67 -2.58
N LEU A 49 1.05 6.03 -2.14
CA LEU A 49 0.98 4.96 -1.14
C LEU A 49 0.53 5.51 0.22
N GLU A 50 1.10 6.62 0.66
CA GLU A 50 0.73 7.29 1.91
C GLU A 50 -0.74 7.70 1.90
N ARG A 51 -1.22 8.25 0.79
CA ARG A 51 -2.64 8.60 0.60
C ARG A 51 -3.56 7.37 0.77
N ARG A 52 -3.22 6.24 0.13
CA ARG A 52 -3.97 4.98 0.26
C ARG A 52 -3.93 4.43 1.69
N GLU A 53 -2.78 4.54 2.35
CA GLU A 53 -2.64 4.12 3.75
C GLU A 53 -3.55 4.96 4.67
N ASN A 54 -3.61 6.27 4.46
CA ASN A 54 -4.47 7.17 5.23
C ASN A 54 -5.96 6.85 5.02
N ILE A 55 -6.38 6.51 3.79
CA ILE A 55 -7.74 6.02 3.52
C ILE A 55 -8.05 4.75 4.32
N LEU A 56 -7.13 3.78 4.35
CA LEU A 56 -7.34 2.54 5.11
C LEU A 56 -7.41 2.80 6.61
N LYS A 57 -6.55 3.68 7.16
CA LYS A 57 -6.59 4.10 8.57
C LYS A 57 -7.92 4.77 8.91
N TRP A 58 -8.41 5.65 8.04
CA TRP A 58 -9.71 6.30 8.20
C TRP A 58 -10.87 5.30 8.12
N MET A 59 -10.80 4.30 7.25
CA MET A 59 -11.80 3.22 7.21
C MET A 59 -11.85 2.45 8.53
N VAL A 60 -10.70 2.15 9.12
CA VAL A 60 -10.62 1.49 10.43
C VAL A 60 -11.20 2.37 11.53
N SER A 61 -10.84 3.66 11.60
CA SER A 61 -11.37 4.57 12.62
C SER A 61 -12.89 4.76 12.54
N ASN A 62 -13.46 4.64 11.33
CA ASN A 62 -14.90 4.71 11.09
C ASN A 62 -15.61 3.34 11.11
N SER A 63 -14.93 2.27 11.55
CA SER A 63 -15.49 0.91 11.62
C SER A 63 -16.07 0.41 10.28
N ILE A 64 -15.47 0.79 9.16
CA ILE A 64 -15.86 0.35 7.82
C ILE A 64 -15.21 -1.00 7.53
N THR A 65 -15.88 -2.07 7.98
CA THR A 65 -15.40 -3.46 7.84
C THR A 65 -16.25 -4.30 6.87
N GLU A 66 -17.48 -3.87 6.58
CA GLU A 66 -18.38 -4.57 5.67
C GLU A 66 -17.88 -4.46 4.22
N LEU A 67 -17.80 -5.60 3.51
CA LEU A 67 -17.30 -5.70 2.14
C LEU A 67 -17.96 -4.68 1.18
N LYS A 68 -19.30 -4.53 1.25
CA LYS A 68 -20.03 -3.58 0.39
C LYS A 68 -19.64 -2.13 0.65
N LYS A 69 -19.38 -1.77 1.91
CA LYS A 69 -18.96 -0.41 2.29
C LYS A 69 -17.50 -0.17 1.88
N ALA A 70 -16.62 -1.14 2.11
CA ALA A 70 -15.23 -1.06 1.66
C ALA A 70 -15.12 -0.90 0.13
N ALA A 71 -15.90 -1.68 -0.62
CA ALA A 71 -15.95 -1.58 -2.09
C ALA A 71 -16.40 -0.20 -2.57
N ARG A 72 -17.34 0.46 -1.87
CA ARG A 72 -17.75 1.83 -2.18
C ARG A 72 -16.60 2.82 -2.00
N VAL A 73 -15.88 2.75 -0.88
CA VAL A 73 -14.71 3.61 -0.63
C VAL A 73 -13.63 3.40 -1.70
N PHE A 74 -13.35 2.16 -2.06
CA PHE A 74 -12.36 1.86 -3.11
C PHE A 74 -12.80 2.40 -4.47
N ASN A 75 -14.04 2.14 -4.88
CA ASN A 75 -14.57 2.65 -6.14
C ASN A 75 -14.53 4.18 -6.19
N GLU A 76 -14.89 4.85 -5.11
CA GLU A 76 -14.83 6.30 -5.04
C GLU A 76 -13.40 6.84 -5.10
N TYR A 77 -12.43 6.18 -4.48
CA TYR A 77 -11.03 6.55 -4.64
C TYR A 77 -10.56 6.45 -6.10
N TYR A 78 -11.05 5.46 -6.84
CA TYR A 78 -10.72 5.30 -8.27
C TYR A 78 -11.45 6.30 -9.18
N THR A 79 -12.69 6.70 -8.86
CA THR A 79 -13.50 7.57 -9.73
C THR A 79 -13.40 9.05 -9.37
N ASN A 80 -13.30 9.37 -8.08
CA ASN A 80 -13.23 10.74 -7.57
C ASN A 80 -12.43 10.82 -6.25
N PRO A 81 -11.09 10.67 -6.31
CA PRO A 81 -10.25 10.70 -5.11
C PRO A 81 -10.34 12.04 -4.38
N GLN A 82 -10.55 13.16 -5.08
CA GLN A 82 -10.58 14.49 -4.46
C GLN A 82 -11.76 14.63 -3.49
N GLU A 83 -12.95 14.15 -3.85
CA GLU A 83 -14.11 14.19 -2.96
C GLU A 83 -13.95 13.26 -1.76
N LEU A 84 -13.36 12.08 -1.95
CA LEU A 84 -13.07 11.18 -0.85
C LEU A 84 -12.08 11.82 0.15
N LEU A 85 -11.00 12.42 -0.35
CA LEU A 85 -9.96 13.02 0.48
C LEU A 85 -10.43 14.24 1.28
N LYS A 86 -11.48 14.94 0.83
CA LYS A 86 -12.09 16.03 1.62
C LYS A 86 -12.77 15.55 2.91
N ARG A 87 -13.10 14.26 3.02
CA ARG A 87 -13.82 13.68 4.16
C ARG A 87 -12.92 12.88 5.10
N ILE A 88 -11.65 12.73 4.74
CA ILE A 88 -10.63 11.96 5.47
C ILE A 88 -9.86 12.89 6.38
#